data_AF-A0A950D5C3-F1
#
_entry.id   AF-A0A950D5C3-F1
#
_cell.length_a   1.000
_cell.length_b   1.000
_cell.length_c   1.000
_cell.angle_alpha   90.00
_cell.angle_beta   90.00
_cell.angle_gamma   90.00
#
_symmetry.space_group_name_H-M   'P 1'
#
loop_
_entity.id
_entity.type
_entity.pdbx_description
1 polymer ?
#
loop_
_entity_poly.entity_id
_entity_poly.type
_entity_poly.pdbx_seq_one_letter_code
_entity_poly.pdbx_strand_id
1 'polypeptide(L)'
;MKKHPVRALLVNAALVALAFGLLGLVIWKNRGQIHEIFGRKLDLRLIALAFAVYFTSLSLTFLRWYWLVRVIEPTFKLRHATLLGYIGNVFNLVIPGAVGGDLIKAAYLIRMRINKTQAIASMVLDRILGLLGLFLLAGVAGVVAWPMATVEVRRLVVIAWVLFAAGALGLTAVFTQALTRRFPGLLSGHGRISMILNELRAMSATYR
;
A
#
# COMPACT_ATOMS: atom_id res chain seq x y z
N MET A 1 36.31 17.43 4.06
CA MET A 1 35.07 17.85 4.74
C MET A 1 34.35 16.62 5.32
N LYS A 2 34.57 16.28 6.61
CA LYS A 2 33.86 15.20 7.33
C LYS A 2 33.70 15.64 8.81
N LYS A 3 32.62 16.34 9.16
CA LYS A 3 32.37 16.82 10.55
C LYS A 3 30.91 16.66 11.02
N HIS A 4 30.19 15.64 10.55
CA HIS A 4 28.80 15.36 11.00
C HIS A 4 28.50 13.97 11.62
N PRO A 5 29.42 12.99 11.81
CA PRO A 5 29.01 11.67 12.31
C PRO A 5 28.62 11.67 13.81
N VAL A 6 29.24 12.54 14.63
CA VAL A 6 29.05 12.52 16.10
C VAL A 6 27.68 13.04 16.52
N ARG A 7 27.17 14.09 15.87
CA ARG A 7 25.82 14.62 16.16
C ARG A 7 24.73 13.62 15.79
N ALA A 8 24.87 12.94 14.66
CA ALA A 8 23.93 11.89 14.24
C ALA A 8 23.96 10.68 15.19
N LEU A 9 25.15 10.29 15.65
CA LEU A 9 25.31 9.22 16.65
C LEU A 9 24.65 9.58 17.98
N LEU A 10 24.84 10.81 18.47
CA LEU A 10 24.23 11.28 19.72
C LEU A 10 22.71 11.35 19.63
N VAL A 11 22.15 11.80 18.50
CA VAL A 11 20.70 11.83 18.27
C VAL A 11 20.13 10.41 18.24
N ASN A 12 20.77 9.47 17.53
CA ASN A 12 20.32 8.08 17.50
C ASN A 12 20.43 7.42 18.89
N ALA A 13 21.52 7.67 19.62
CA ALA A 13 21.69 7.18 20.98
C ALA A 13 20.62 7.73 21.93
N ALA A 14 20.29 9.02 21.82
CA ALA A 14 19.22 9.64 22.59
C ALA A 14 17.85 9.06 22.24
N LEU A 15 17.55 8.83 20.95
CA LEU A 15 16.31 8.18 20.51
C LEU A 15 16.20 6.74 21.02
N VAL A 16 17.30 5.99 20.99
CA VAL A 16 17.37 4.63 21.51
C VAL A 16 17.15 4.63 23.02
N ALA A 17 17.82 5.51 23.76
CA ALA A 17 17.63 5.67 25.20
C ALA A 17 16.20 6.09 25.56
N LEU A 18 15.61 7.00 24.78
CA LEU A 18 14.21 7.41 24.92
C LEU A 18 13.26 6.24 24.66
N ALA A 19 13.48 5.46 23.60
CA ALA A 19 12.65 4.30 23.26
C ALA A 19 12.71 3.23 24.35
N PHE A 20 13.91 2.90 24.85
CA PHE A 20 14.09 1.95 25.96
C PHE A 20 13.53 2.51 27.29
N GLY A 21 13.68 3.80 27.55
CA GLY A 21 13.13 4.46 28.73
C GLY A 21 11.61 4.48 28.73
N LEU A 22 10.99 4.77 27.59
CA LEU A 22 9.54 4.70 27.39
C LEU A 22 9.04 3.26 27.52
N LEU A 23 9.72 2.29 26.92
CA LEU A 23 9.42 0.86 27.09
C LEU A 23 9.48 0.45 28.57
N GLY A 24 10.53 0.85 29.28
CA GLY A 24 10.68 0.59 30.71
C GLY A 24 9.57 1.22 31.55
N LEU A 25 9.19 2.47 31.25
CA LEU A 25 8.07 3.16 31.90
C LEU A 25 6.73 2.46 31.65
N VAL A 26 6.47 2.00 30.42
CA VAL A 26 5.25 1.25 30.07
C VAL A 26 5.21 -0.09 30.80
N ILE A 27 6.34 -0.81 30.85
CA ILE A 27 6.45 -2.09 31.57
C ILE A 27 6.23 -1.88 33.07
N TRP A 28 6.85 -0.85 33.66
CA TRP A 28 6.66 -0.54 35.07
C TRP A 28 5.19 -0.18 35.34
N LYS A 29 4.60 0.72 34.56
CA LYS A 29 3.21 1.17 34.77
C LYS A 29 2.21 0.03 34.62
N ASN A 30 2.45 -0.92 33.71
CA ASN A 30 1.55 -2.05 33.44
C ASN A 30 1.99 -3.38 34.08
N ARG A 31 2.94 -3.37 35.03
CA ARG A 31 3.51 -4.58 35.66
C ARG A 31 2.47 -5.53 36.26
N GLY A 32 1.37 -4.99 36.79
CA GLY A 32 0.27 -5.77 37.35
C GLY A 32 -0.52 -6.54 36.27
N GLN A 33 -0.84 -5.86 35.16
CA GLN A 33 -1.49 -6.50 34.01
C GLN A 33 -0.58 -7.55 33.35
N ILE A 34 0.72 -7.29 33.30
CA ILE A 34 1.70 -8.24 32.73
C ILE A 34 1.70 -9.54 33.54
N HIS A 35 1.75 -9.47 34.88
CA HIS A 35 1.65 -10.66 35.75
C HIS A 35 0.35 -11.43 35.54
N GLU A 36 -0.76 -10.74 35.32
CA GLU A 36 -2.06 -11.36 35.08
C GLU A 36 -2.13 -12.09 33.72
N ILE A 37 -1.50 -11.54 32.68
CA ILE A 37 -1.41 -12.17 31.36
C ILE A 37 -0.54 -13.42 31.40
N PHE A 38 0.59 -13.39 32.12
CA PHE A 38 1.46 -14.58 32.30
C PHE A 38 0.80 -15.67 33.15
N GLY A 39 -0.18 -15.33 34.00
CA GLY A 39 -0.97 -16.29 34.76
C GLY A 39 -2.11 -16.96 33.97
N ARG A 40 -2.48 -16.43 32.80
CA ARG A 40 -3.51 -17.04 31.95
C ARG A 40 -2.95 -18.23 31.17
N LYS A 41 -3.69 -19.34 31.17
CA LYS A 41 -3.40 -20.46 30.27
C LYS A 41 -3.48 -19.99 28.83
N LEU A 42 -2.38 -20.12 28.10
CA LEU A 42 -2.32 -19.84 26.68
C LEU A 42 -3.26 -20.80 25.95
N ASP A 43 -4.34 -20.27 25.38
CA ASP A 43 -5.21 -21.07 24.53
C ASP A 43 -4.52 -21.29 23.18
N LEU A 44 -3.93 -22.48 23.04
CA LEU A 44 -3.22 -22.91 21.83
C LEU A 44 -4.10 -22.81 20.58
N ARG A 45 -5.43 -22.92 20.72
CA ARG A 45 -6.36 -22.77 19.59
C ARG A 45 -6.37 -21.34 19.06
N LEU A 46 -6.39 -20.35 19.94
CA LEU A 46 -6.35 -18.94 19.55
C LEU A 46 -5.01 -18.57 18.92
N ILE A 47 -3.92 -19.13 19.43
CA ILE A 47 -2.58 -18.93 18.84
C ILE A 47 -2.51 -19.56 17.44
N ALA A 48 -2.99 -20.79 17.29
CA ALA A 48 -3.02 -21.45 15.98
C ALA A 48 -3.90 -20.68 14.98
N LEU A 49 -5.05 -20.15 15.43
CA LEU A 49 -5.91 -19.31 14.60
C LEU A 49 -5.22 -18.00 14.19
N ALA A 50 -4.59 -17.31 15.13
CA ALA A 50 -3.86 -16.07 14.85
C ALA A 50 -2.71 -16.33 13.86
N PHE A 51 -1.98 -17.43 14.02
CA PHE A 51 -0.94 -17.85 13.09
C PHE A 51 -1.51 -18.12 11.70
N ALA A 52 -2.62 -18.86 11.59
CA ALA A 52 -3.27 -19.16 10.32
C ALA A 52 -3.77 -17.89 9.61
N VAL A 53 -4.38 -16.95 10.34
CA VAL A 53 -4.83 -15.66 9.81
C VAL A 53 -3.64 -14.85 9.30
N TYR A 54 -2.58 -14.74 10.10
CA TYR A 54 -1.38 -14.01 9.71
C TYR A 54 -0.71 -14.61 8.47
N PHE A 55 -0.53 -15.93 8.46
CA PHE A 55 0.07 -16.65 7.33
C PHE A 55 -0.76 -16.51 6.04
N THR A 56 -2.08 -16.57 6.16
CA THR A 56 -3.00 -16.34 5.04
C THR A 56 -2.89 -14.91 4.52
N SER A 57 -2.90 -13.92 5.42
CA SER A 57 -2.72 -12.51 5.07
C SER A 57 -1.39 -12.26 4.32
N LEU A 58 -0.31 -12.89 4.80
CA LEU A 58 1.01 -12.80 4.17
C LEU A 58 0.99 -13.39 2.75
N SER A 59 0.40 -14.58 2.61
CA SER A 59 0.28 -15.28 1.33
C SER A 59 -0.56 -14.50 0.33
N LEU A 60 -1.68 -13.92 0.76
CA LEU A 60 -2.52 -13.05 -0.07
C LEU A 60 -1.76 -11.81 -0.56
N THR A 61 -0.89 -11.24 0.29
CA THR A 61 -0.05 -10.10 -0.10
C THR A 61 0.93 -10.48 -1.21
N PHE A 62 1.52 -11.67 -1.15
CA PHE A 62 2.44 -12.15 -2.19
C PHE A 62 1.71 -12.48 -3.49
N LEU A 63 0.53 -13.09 -3.38
CA LEU A 63 -0.36 -13.36 -4.52
C LEU A 63 -0.79 -12.06 -5.20
N ARG A 64 -1.23 -11.05 -4.42
CA ARG A 64 -1.62 -9.74 -4.95
C ARG A 64 -0.50 -9.13 -5.79
N TRP A 65 0.72 -9.12 -5.25
CA TRP A 65 1.88 -8.60 -5.97
C TRP A 65 2.23 -9.44 -7.20
N TYR A 66 2.09 -10.77 -7.13
CA TYR A 66 2.26 -11.67 -8.27
C TYR A 66 1.36 -11.28 -9.44
N TRP A 67 0.06 -11.06 -9.18
CA TRP A 67 -0.89 -10.64 -10.22
C TRP A 67 -0.50 -9.30 -10.84
N LEU A 68 -0.04 -8.33 -10.04
CA LEU A 68 0.42 -7.04 -10.55
C LEU A 68 1.66 -7.14 -11.44
N VAL A 69 2.64 -7.96 -11.04
CA VAL A 69 3.87 -8.14 -11.84
C VAL A 69 3.60 -8.92 -13.11
N ARG A 70 2.68 -9.89 -13.09
CA ARG A 70 2.34 -10.71 -14.27
C ARG A 70 1.77 -9.89 -15.42
N VAL A 71 1.14 -8.75 -15.12
CA VAL A 71 0.68 -7.78 -16.14
C VAL A 71 1.86 -7.13 -16.86
N ILE A 72 3.00 -6.96 -16.19
CA ILE A 72 4.21 -6.34 -16.73
C ILE A 72 5.10 -7.39 -17.40
N GLU A 73 5.27 -8.55 -16.77
CA GLU A 73 6.13 -9.65 -17.21
C GLU A 73 5.39 -10.99 -17.13
N PRO A 74 4.84 -11.49 -18.26
CA PRO A 74 4.01 -12.71 -18.28
C PRO A 74 4.76 -13.99 -17.87
N THR A 75 6.09 -14.01 -17.98
CA THR A 75 6.93 -15.17 -17.64
C THR A 75 7.18 -15.31 -16.14
N PHE A 76 6.74 -14.34 -15.34
CA PHE A 76 6.94 -14.35 -13.88
C PHE A 76 6.17 -15.50 -13.22
N LYS A 77 6.87 -16.28 -12.39
CA LYS A 77 6.31 -17.47 -11.71
C LYS A 77 5.94 -17.16 -10.27
N LEU A 78 4.87 -17.78 -9.78
CA LEU A 78 4.38 -17.61 -8.40
C LEU A 78 5.46 -17.93 -7.36
N ARG A 79 6.29 -18.96 -7.61
CA ARG A 79 7.41 -19.33 -6.71
C ARG A 79 8.38 -18.17 -6.47
N HIS A 80 8.70 -17.40 -7.50
CA HIS A 80 9.56 -16.23 -7.37
C HIS A 80 8.87 -15.12 -6.57
N ALA A 81 7.57 -14.93 -6.78
CA ALA A 81 6.78 -13.96 -6.01
C ALA A 81 6.77 -14.29 -4.51
N THR A 82 6.55 -15.56 -4.17
CA THR A 82 6.53 -16.03 -2.77
C THR A 82 7.91 -15.90 -2.13
N LEU A 83 8.97 -16.38 -2.79
CA LEU A 83 10.33 -16.32 -2.26
C LEU A 83 10.81 -14.87 -2.06
N LEU A 84 10.57 -14.01 -3.06
CA LEU A 84 10.92 -12.60 -2.97
C LEU A 84 10.04 -11.84 -1.98
N GLY A 85 8.78 -12.27 -1.82
CA GLY A 85 7.86 -11.78 -0.80
C GLY A 85 8.37 -12.03 0.61
N TYR A 86 8.80 -13.27 0.91
CA TYR A 86 9.40 -13.61 2.20
C TYR A 86 10.71 -12.86 2.46
N ILE A 87 11.61 -12.78 1.48
CA ILE A 87 12.84 -11.99 1.59
C ILE A 87 12.48 -10.53 1.88
N GLY A 88 11.59 -9.94 1.09
CA GLY A 88 11.13 -8.56 1.31
C GLY A 88 10.54 -8.34 2.70
N ASN A 89 9.78 -9.30 3.23
CA ASN A 89 9.22 -9.21 4.57
C ASN A 89 10.30 -9.21 5.66
N VAL A 90 11.34 -10.04 5.52
CA VAL A 90 12.49 -10.03 6.44
C VAL A 90 13.19 -8.67 6.41
N PHE A 91 13.42 -8.11 5.22
CA PHE A 91 14.07 -6.80 5.11
C PHE A 91 13.20 -5.65 5.62
N ASN A 92 11.88 -5.74 5.53
CA ASN A 92 10.97 -4.80 6.18
C ASN A 92 11.03 -4.86 7.72
N LEU A 93 11.40 -6.01 8.30
CA LEU A 93 11.56 -6.18 9.75
C LEU A 93 12.94 -5.71 10.23
N VAL A 94 13.98 -5.94 9.43
CA VAL A 94 15.38 -5.65 9.80
C VAL A 94 15.75 -4.20 9.53
N ILE A 95 15.30 -3.62 8.40
CA ILE A 95 15.62 -2.24 8.04
C ILE A 95 14.58 -1.31 8.67
N PRO A 96 14.97 -0.41 9.58
CA PRO A 96 14.07 0.62 10.07
C PRO A 96 13.70 1.56 8.92
N GLY A 97 12.40 1.58 8.61
CA GLY A 97 11.85 2.25 7.44
C GLY A 97 11.15 1.24 6.53
N ALA A 98 9.85 1.41 6.33
CA ALA A 98 8.96 0.48 5.60
C ALA A 98 9.28 0.28 4.09
N VAL A 99 10.48 0.65 3.66
CA VAL A 99 10.95 0.71 2.28
C VAL A 99 11.96 -0.42 1.97
N GLY A 100 12.52 -1.09 2.99
CA GLY A 100 13.59 -2.09 2.82
C GLY A 100 13.21 -3.27 1.92
N GLY A 101 12.05 -3.89 2.18
CA GLY A 101 11.54 -5.00 1.38
C GLY A 101 11.11 -4.61 -0.03
N ASP A 102 10.69 -3.36 -0.19
CA ASP A 102 10.29 -2.79 -1.46
C ASP A 102 11.51 -2.58 -2.38
N LEU A 103 12.63 -2.10 -1.84
CA LEU A 103 13.88 -1.96 -2.61
C LEU A 103 14.37 -3.29 -3.22
N ILE A 104 14.17 -4.40 -2.51
CA ILE A 104 14.57 -5.73 -3.00
C ILE A 104 13.68 -6.18 -4.15
N LYS A 105 12.36 -5.93 -4.05
CA LYS A 105 11.43 -6.18 -5.16
C LYS A 105 11.82 -5.35 -6.38
N ALA A 106 12.14 -4.06 -6.19
CA ALA A 106 12.61 -3.19 -7.26
C ALA A 106 13.90 -3.73 -7.91
N ALA A 107 14.89 -4.06 -7.09
CA ALA A 107 16.19 -4.54 -7.54
C ALA A 107 16.07 -5.84 -8.34
N TYR A 108 15.18 -6.74 -7.94
CA TYR A 108 14.93 -7.98 -8.66
C TYR A 108 14.27 -7.74 -10.02
N LEU A 109 13.26 -6.87 -10.11
CA LEU A 109 12.63 -6.51 -11.38
C LEU A 109 13.62 -5.84 -12.34
N ILE A 110 14.52 -4.99 -11.82
CA ILE A 110 15.59 -4.37 -12.60
C ILE A 110 16.57 -5.43 -13.13
N ARG A 111 16.90 -6.47 -12.32
CA ARG A 111 17.72 -7.60 -12.78
C ARG A 111 17.04 -8.42 -13.87
N MET A 112 15.71 -8.47 -13.91
CA MET A 112 14.92 -9.07 -14.99
C MET A 112 14.86 -8.20 -16.26
N ARG A 113 15.66 -7.12 -16.36
CA ARG A 113 15.67 -6.15 -17.47
C ARG A 113 14.39 -5.33 -17.63
N ILE A 114 13.56 -5.26 -16.59
CA ILE A 114 12.42 -4.32 -16.57
C ILE A 114 12.94 -2.92 -16.29
N ASN A 115 12.40 -1.92 -17.00
CA ASN A 115 12.77 -0.53 -16.81
C ASN A 115 12.58 -0.10 -15.35
N LYS A 116 13.59 0.58 -14.78
CA LYS A 116 13.57 1.05 -13.38
C LYS A 116 12.27 1.79 -13.03
N THR A 117 11.80 2.64 -13.94
CA THR A 117 10.55 3.40 -13.79
C THR A 117 9.33 2.49 -13.69
N GLN A 118 9.25 1.41 -14.48
CA GLN A 118 8.15 0.45 -14.43
C GLN A 118 8.20 -0.39 -13.14
N ALA A 119 9.39 -0.79 -12.70
CA ALA A 119 9.56 -1.50 -11.43
C ALA A 119 9.10 -0.67 -10.23
N ILE A 120 9.53 0.59 -10.16
CA ILE A 120 9.10 1.52 -9.09
C ILE A 120 7.59 1.78 -9.18
N ALA A 121 7.06 2.00 -10.39
CA ALA A 121 5.62 2.22 -10.60
C ALA A 121 4.78 1.02 -10.12
N SER A 122 5.20 -0.21 -10.40
CA SER A 122 4.52 -1.43 -9.93
C SER A 122 4.42 -1.48 -8.41
N MET A 123 5.46 -1.05 -7.70
CA MET A 123 5.47 -1.03 -6.24
C MET A 123 4.59 0.09 -5.67
N VAL A 124 4.67 1.29 -6.25
CA VAL A 124 3.79 2.41 -5.86
C VAL A 124 2.33 2.04 -6.08
N LEU A 125 2.01 1.39 -7.21
CA LEU A 125 0.68 0.88 -7.49
C LEU A 125 0.23 -0.17 -6.46
N ASP A 126 1.09 -1.11 -6.07
CA ASP A 126 0.78 -2.08 -5.01
C ASP A 126 0.45 -1.38 -3.68
N ARG A 127 1.19 -0.32 -3.33
CA ARG A 127 0.93 0.49 -2.11
C ARG A 127 -0.38 1.27 -2.21
N ILE A 128 -0.65 1.94 -3.33
CA ILE A 128 -1.90 2.67 -3.55
C ILE A 128 -3.10 1.72 -3.47
N LEU A 129 -3.03 0.57 -4.14
CA LEU A 129 -4.08 -0.45 -4.11
C LEU A 129 -4.30 -1.00 -2.70
N GLY A 130 -3.21 -1.22 -1.94
CA GLY A 130 -3.31 -1.63 -0.54
C GLY A 130 -4.00 -0.58 0.34
N LEU A 131 -3.65 0.70 0.17
CA LEU A 131 -4.26 1.81 0.91
C LEU A 131 -5.73 2.03 0.53
N LEU A 132 -6.05 1.96 -0.77
CA LEU A 132 -7.43 2.01 -1.25
C LEU A 132 -8.25 0.86 -0.68
N GLY A 133 -7.70 -0.36 -0.66
CA GLY A 133 -8.34 -1.51 -0.02
C GLY A 133 -8.59 -1.28 1.47
N LEU A 134 -7.67 -0.64 2.18
CA LEU A 134 -7.83 -0.32 3.60
C LEU A 134 -8.93 0.74 3.84
N PHE A 135 -8.98 1.78 3.01
CA PHE A 135 -10.04 2.79 3.08
C PHE A 135 -11.41 2.20 2.74
N LEU A 136 -11.47 1.33 1.73
CA LEU A 136 -12.70 0.61 1.39
C LEU A 136 -13.16 -0.28 2.54
N LEU A 137 -12.25 -1.06 3.14
CA LEU A 137 -12.56 -1.91 4.27
C LEU A 137 -13.07 -1.08 5.46
N ALA A 138 -12.37 0.01 5.80
CA ALA A 138 -12.77 0.90 6.89
C ALA A 138 -14.13 1.57 6.62
N GLY A 139 -14.37 2.00 5.37
CA GLY A 139 -15.63 2.59 4.94
C GLY A 139 -16.79 1.60 5.03
N VAL A 140 -16.63 0.38 4.51
CA VAL A 140 -17.64 -0.69 4.57
C VAL A 140 -17.93 -1.12 6.00
N ALA A 141 -16.89 -1.37 6.81
CA ALA A 141 -17.05 -1.70 8.22
C ALA A 141 -17.76 -0.58 8.99
N GLY A 142 -17.43 0.68 8.67
CA GLY A 142 -18.08 1.86 9.22
C GLY A 142 -19.55 1.99 8.87
N VAL A 143 -19.94 1.62 7.64
CA VAL A 143 -21.34 1.59 7.21
C VAL A 143 -22.11 0.47 7.91
N VAL A 144 -21.53 -0.72 8.02
CA VAL A 144 -22.14 -1.85 8.74
C VAL A 144 -22.33 -1.52 10.23
N ALA A 145 -21.35 -0.87 10.86
CA ALA A 145 -21.40 -0.45 12.25
C ALA A 145 -22.08 0.92 12.47
N TRP A 146 -22.66 1.53 11.43
CA TRP A 146 -23.21 2.89 11.48
C TRP A 146 -24.21 3.16 12.61
N PRO A 147 -25.14 2.24 12.94
CA PRO A 147 -26.09 2.44 14.03
C PRO A 147 -25.42 2.51 15.40
N MET A 148 -24.27 1.84 15.57
CA MET A 148 -23.54 1.74 16.83
C MET A 148 -22.37 2.74 16.93
N ALA A 149 -22.09 3.49 15.86
CA ALA A 149 -20.94 4.38 15.76
C ALA A 149 -21.22 5.75 16.39
N THR A 150 -20.25 6.26 17.17
CA THR A 150 -20.26 7.64 17.68
C THR A 150 -20.08 8.67 16.56
N VAL A 151 -20.35 9.94 16.85
CA VAL A 151 -20.22 11.04 15.87
C VAL A 151 -18.79 11.15 15.33
N GLU A 152 -17.78 10.94 16.17
CA GLU A 152 -16.37 10.97 15.78
C GLU A 152 -16.05 9.83 14.81
N VAL A 153 -16.53 8.61 15.09
CA VAL A 153 -16.33 7.44 14.23
C VAL A 153 -17.02 7.66 12.88
N ARG A 154 -18.26 8.16 12.87
CA ARG A 154 -18.97 8.49 11.62
C ARG A 154 -18.19 9.49 10.77
N ARG A 155 -17.57 10.52 11.39
CA ARG A 155 -16.71 11.48 10.68
C ARG A 155 -15.50 10.81 10.04
N LEU A 156 -14.83 9.90 10.76
CA LEU A 156 -13.70 9.12 10.22
C LEU A 156 -14.13 8.21 9.06
N VAL A 157 -15.32 7.61 9.14
CA VAL A 157 -15.88 6.78 8.06
C VAL A 157 -16.12 7.61 6.80
N VAL A 158 -16.69 8.81 6.94
CA VAL A 158 -16.88 9.73 5.81
C VAL A 158 -15.53 10.14 5.21
N ILE A 159 -14.54 10.48 6.04
CA ILE A 159 -13.18 10.81 5.56
C ILE A 159 -12.57 9.63 4.80
N ALA A 160 -12.71 8.40 5.30
CA ALA A 160 -12.22 7.20 4.62
C ALA A 160 -12.85 7.03 3.23
N TRP A 161 -14.17 7.26 3.10
CA TRP A 161 -14.85 7.23 1.80
C TRP A 161 -14.39 8.34 0.85
N VAL A 162 -14.17 9.56 1.35
CA VAL A 162 -13.65 10.68 0.55
C VAL A 162 -12.23 10.36 0.06
N LEU A 163 -11.35 9.85 0.92
CA LEU A 163 -9.99 9.47 0.55
C LEU A 163 -9.97 8.31 -0.44
N PHE A 164 -10.86 7.33 -0.26
CA PHE A 164 -11.05 6.25 -1.22
C PHE A 164 -11.46 6.77 -2.59
N ALA A 165 -12.50 7.63 -2.65
CA ALA A 165 -12.97 8.21 -3.90
C ALA A 165 -11.88 9.04 -4.59
N ALA A 166 -11.18 9.90 -3.83
CA ALA A 166 -10.08 10.72 -4.36
C ALA A 166 -8.94 9.86 -4.91
N GLY A 167 -8.54 8.80 -4.19
CA GLY A 167 -7.49 7.90 -4.65
C GLY A 167 -7.90 7.05 -5.84
N ALA A 168 -9.16 6.60 -5.90
CA ALA A 168 -9.71 5.87 -7.05
C ALA A 168 -9.76 6.77 -8.30
N LEU A 169 -10.24 8.01 -8.15
CA LEU A 169 -10.23 9.01 -9.22
C LEU A 169 -8.80 9.31 -9.69
N GLY A 170 -7.87 9.54 -8.76
CA GLY A 170 -6.45 9.74 -9.09
C GLY A 170 -5.86 8.57 -9.87
N LEU A 171 -6.15 7.33 -9.46
CA LEU A 171 -5.69 6.13 -10.15
C LEU A 171 -6.27 6.04 -11.56
N THR A 172 -7.58 6.23 -11.72
CA THR A 172 -8.24 6.21 -13.04
C THR A 172 -7.71 7.31 -13.97
N ALA A 173 -7.45 8.52 -13.45
CA ALA A 173 -6.85 9.60 -14.22
C ALA A 173 -5.44 9.26 -14.70
N VAL A 174 -4.59 8.71 -13.82
CA VAL A 174 -3.24 8.27 -14.18
C VAL A 174 -3.26 7.15 -15.21
N PHE A 175 -4.13 6.15 -15.06
CA PHE A 175 -4.26 5.07 -16.04
C PHE A 175 -4.81 5.57 -17.38
N THR A 176 -5.81 6.45 -17.37
CA THR A 176 -6.37 7.06 -18.59
C THR A 176 -5.32 7.90 -19.32
N GLN A 177 -4.53 8.68 -18.57
CA GLN A 177 -3.43 9.49 -19.12
C GLN A 177 -2.27 8.62 -19.63
N ALA A 178 -1.96 7.52 -18.95
CA ALA A 178 -0.95 6.56 -19.41
C ALA A 178 -1.41 5.84 -20.69
N LEU A 179 -2.69 5.47 -20.77
CA LEU A 179 -3.28 4.79 -21.92
C LEU A 179 -3.36 5.71 -23.15
N THR A 180 -3.84 6.94 -22.98
CA THR A 180 -3.85 7.98 -24.05
C THR A 180 -2.45 8.27 -24.58
N ARG A 181 -1.44 8.38 -23.70
CA ARG A 181 -0.05 8.63 -24.13
C ARG A 181 0.60 7.43 -24.81
N ARG A 182 0.25 6.20 -24.42
CA ARG A 182 0.85 4.98 -24.97
C ARG A 182 0.15 4.49 -26.25
N PHE A 183 -1.15 4.74 -26.37
CA PHE A 183 -1.98 4.39 -27.53
C PHE A 183 -2.85 5.58 -27.95
N PRO A 184 -2.27 6.60 -28.63
CA PRO A 184 -3.05 7.70 -29.18
C PRO A 184 -4.11 7.25 -30.20
N GLY A 185 -3.96 6.02 -30.72
CA GLY A 185 -4.90 5.32 -31.61
C GLY A 185 -6.20 4.83 -30.96
N LEU A 186 -6.24 4.64 -29.63
CA LEU A 186 -7.40 4.01 -28.97
C LEU A 186 -8.57 4.98 -28.75
N LEU A 187 -8.30 6.29 -28.72
CA LEU A 187 -9.31 7.35 -28.65
C LEU A 187 -9.52 8.07 -29.99
N SER A 188 -8.70 7.77 -30.99
CA SER A 188 -8.92 8.19 -32.37
C SER A 188 -9.65 7.12 -33.20
N GLY A 189 -9.97 5.96 -32.62
CA GLY A 189 -10.73 4.89 -33.24
C GLY A 189 -12.14 4.72 -32.67
N HIS A 190 -13.12 5.19 -33.45
CA HIS A 190 -14.54 4.79 -33.47
C HIS A 190 -15.55 5.44 -32.51
N GLY A 191 -16.33 6.37 -33.08
CA GLY A 191 -17.78 6.39 -32.90
C GLY A 191 -18.33 7.49 -31.99
N ARG A 192 -19.08 8.43 -32.59
CA ARG A 192 -19.95 9.46 -31.96
C ARG A 192 -19.27 10.70 -31.38
N ILE A 193 -18.23 10.60 -30.56
CA ILE A 193 -17.68 11.81 -29.90
C ILE A 193 -16.92 12.72 -30.88
N SER A 194 -16.16 12.14 -31.82
CA SER A 194 -15.48 12.93 -32.87
C SER A 194 -16.47 13.54 -33.88
N MET A 195 -17.62 12.88 -34.10
CA MET A 195 -18.69 13.41 -34.94
C MET A 195 -19.35 14.62 -34.29
N ILE A 196 -19.65 14.56 -32.98
CA ILE A 196 -20.22 15.69 -32.24
C ILE A 196 -19.23 16.86 -32.16
N LEU A 197 -17.93 16.59 -31.97
CA LEU A 197 -16.91 17.64 -31.96
C LEU A 197 -16.70 18.29 -33.34
N ASN A 198 -16.82 17.52 -34.42
CA ASN A 198 -16.76 18.04 -35.78
C ASN A 198 -18.03 18.80 -36.17
N GLU A 199 -19.21 18.33 -35.75
CA GLU A 199 -20.48 19.05 -35.94
C GLU A 199 -20.50 20.37 -35.18
N LEU A 200 -20.03 20.40 -33.92
CA LEU A 200 -19.93 21.64 -33.14
C LEU A 200 -18.93 22.63 -33.76
N ARG A 201 -17.80 22.16 -34.30
CA ARG A 201 -16.86 23.01 -35.05
C ARG A 201 -17.44 23.49 -36.38
N ALA A 202 -18.20 22.66 -37.08
CA ALA A 202 -18.87 23.06 -38.31
C ALA A 202 -19.94 24.11 -38.03
N MET A 203 -20.79 23.91 -37.01
CA MET A 203 -21.80 24.87 -36.59
C MET A 203 -21.20 26.20 -36.12
N SER A 204 -20.05 26.18 -35.42
CA SER A 204 -19.40 27.43 -35.01
C SER A 204 -18.74 28.18 -36.17
N ALA A 205 -18.35 27.48 -37.23
CA ALA A 205 -17.74 28.08 -38.41
C ALA A 205 -18.77 28.70 -39.37
N THR A 206 -20.02 28.21 -39.37
CA THR A 206 -21.11 28.75 -40.19
C THR A 206 -21.77 30.00 -39.58
N TYR A 207 -21.49 30.31 -38.31
CA TYR A 207 -22.02 31.49 -37.61
C TYR A 207 -21.06 32.69 -37.60
N ARG A 208 -20.06 32.70 -38.50
CA ARG A 208 -19.13 33.81 -38.71
C ARG A 208 -19.27 34.39 -40.10
#